data_AF-A0A6G8Q384-F1
#
_entry.id   AF-A0A6G8Q384-F1
#
_cell.length_a   1.000
_cell.length_b   1.000
_cell.length_c   1.000
_cell.angle_alpha   90.00
_cell.angle_beta   90.00
_cell.angle_gamma   90.00
#
_symmetry.space_group_name_H-M   'P 1'
#
loop_
_entity.id
_entity.type
_entity.pdbx_description
1 polymer ?
#
loop_
_entity_poly.entity_id
_entity_poly.type
_entity_poly.pdbx_seq_one_letter_code
_entity_poly.pdbx_strand_id
1 'polypeptide(L)'
;MGVISLYQLGVIKHLPDPPLSVFDSDKVDASEEAYALFQTPDGPIGLGSYAATLGLAAMGGRDRAEEHPLIPLALAAKVAFDALQAGKLTVDQITKHRALCSYCLVAAGATFATVPLVLPEARAALRALRSG
;
A
#
# COMPACT_ATOMS: atom_id res chain seq x y z
N MET A 1 -6.90 0.90 -5.25
CA MET A 1 -5.82 0.91 -6.27
C MET A 1 -6.32 0.63 -7.68
N GLY A 2 -7.06 -0.45 -7.95
CA GLY A 2 -7.57 -0.73 -9.31
C GLY A 2 -8.45 0.39 -9.91
N VAL A 3 -9.39 0.94 -9.13
CA VAL A 3 -10.27 2.04 -9.58
C VAL A 3 -9.48 3.33 -9.83
N ILE A 4 -8.54 3.68 -8.93
CA ILE A 4 -7.61 4.82 -9.11
C ILE A 4 -6.76 4.63 -10.38
N SER A 5 -6.28 3.40 -10.62
CA SER A 5 -5.51 3.09 -11.83
C SER A 5 -6.33 3.31 -13.10
N LEU A 6 -7.60 2.91 -13.11
CA LEU A 6 -8.50 3.16 -14.25
C LEU A 6 -8.73 4.66 -14.47
N TYR A 7 -8.81 5.46 -13.41
CA TYR A 7 -8.95 6.91 -13.51
C TYR A 7 -7.70 7.55 -14.12
N GLN A 8 -6.52 7.20 -13.59
CA GLN A 8 -5.26 7.77 -14.06
C GLN A 8 -4.83 7.28 -15.44
N LEU A 9 -5.25 6.09 -15.85
CA LEU A 9 -5.10 5.61 -17.23
C LEU A 9 -6.13 6.22 -18.19
N GLY A 10 -7.04 7.08 -17.70
CA GLY A 10 -8.05 7.76 -18.50
C GLY A 10 -9.22 6.88 -18.94
N VAL A 11 -9.37 5.68 -18.37
CA VAL A 11 -10.48 4.75 -18.66
C VAL A 11 -11.78 5.26 -18.04
N ILE A 12 -11.70 5.86 -16.85
CA ILE A 12 -12.82 6.53 -16.19
C ILE A 12 -12.48 8.01 -15.95
N LYS A 13 -13.48 8.88 -16.04
CA LYS A 13 -13.31 10.34 -15.98
C LYS A 13 -13.58 10.96 -14.60
N HIS A 14 -14.09 10.16 -13.66
CA HIS A 14 -14.49 10.62 -12.34
C HIS A 14 -14.42 9.44 -11.36
N LEU A 15 -13.93 9.69 -10.16
CA LEU A 15 -13.97 8.74 -9.05
C LEU A 15 -15.22 8.97 -8.21
N PRO A 16 -16.05 7.95 -7.97
CA PRO A 16 -17.24 8.11 -7.14
C PRO A 16 -16.81 8.30 -5.68
N ASP A 17 -16.89 9.52 -5.18
CA ASP A 17 -16.57 9.86 -3.80
C ASP A 17 -17.80 9.87 -2.87
N PRO A 18 -17.61 9.66 -1.55
CA PRO A 18 -18.64 9.93 -0.55
C PRO A 18 -19.14 11.38 -0.64
N PRO A 19 -20.44 11.65 -0.42
CA PRO A 19 -21.05 12.98 -0.55
C PRO A 19 -20.71 13.90 0.62
N LEU A 20 -19.42 14.15 0.86
CA LEU A 20 -18.87 14.96 1.94
C LEU A 20 -17.84 15.93 1.33
N SER A 21 -17.96 17.23 1.65
CA SER A 21 -17.20 18.31 1.01
C SER A 21 -15.67 18.28 1.18
N VAL A 22 -15.16 17.36 2.01
CA VAL A 22 -13.72 17.14 2.24
C VAL A 22 -13.13 16.04 1.35
N PHE A 23 -13.98 15.22 0.70
CA PHE A 23 -13.56 14.15 -0.19
C PHE A 23 -13.61 14.64 -1.64
N ASP A 24 -12.43 14.69 -2.24
CA ASP A 24 -12.21 15.10 -3.63
C ASP A 24 -11.04 14.28 -4.17
N SER A 25 -11.30 13.00 -4.45
CA SER A 25 -10.34 12.04 -5.00
C SER A 25 -9.87 12.48 -6.39
N ASP A 26 -10.71 13.13 -7.20
CA ASP A 26 -10.31 13.65 -8.50
C ASP A 26 -9.18 14.69 -8.38
N LYS A 27 -9.30 15.63 -7.44
CA LYS A 27 -8.27 16.64 -7.18
C LYS A 27 -6.97 16.05 -6.64
N VAL A 28 -7.05 14.98 -5.86
CA VAL A 28 -5.88 14.31 -5.28
C VAL A 28 -5.18 13.42 -6.33
N ASP A 29 -5.94 12.59 -7.06
CA ASP A 29 -5.41 11.60 -7.99
C ASP A 29 -5.04 12.21 -9.36
N ALA A 30 -5.45 13.46 -9.63
CA ALA A 30 -4.99 14.26 -10.78
C ALA A 30 -3.86 15.26 -10.43
N SER A 31 -3.37 15.29 -9.19
CA SER A 31 -2.31 16.22 -8.78
C SER A 31 -0.93 15.86 -9.37
N GLU A 32 -0.01 16.83 -9.44
CA GLU A 32 1.37 16.58 -9.91
C GLU A 32 2.09 15.52 -9.06
N GLU A 33 1.77 15.42 -7.77
CA GLU A 33 2.27 14.36 -6.89
C GLU A 33 1.86 12.95 -7.34
N ALA A 34 0.66 12.79 -7.93
CA ALA A 34 0.19 11.50 -8.46
C ALA A 34 1.00 11.00 -9.67
N TYR A 35 1.82 11.88 -10.26
CA TYR A 35 2.73 11.59 -11.37
C TYR A 35 4.21 11.80 -11.00
N ALA A 36 4.52 11.98 -9.71
CA ALA A 36 5.85 12.39 -9.26
C ALA A 36 6.97 11.40 -9.61
N LEU A 37 6.64 10.10 -9.78
CA LEU A 37 7.62 9.09 -10.17
C LEU A 37 7.65 8.94 -11.70
N PHE A 38 8.63 9.56 -12.36
CA PHE A 38 8.82 9.47 -13.83
C PHE A 38 7.59 9.84 -14.67
N GLN A 39 6.73 10.76 -14.20
CA GLN A 39 5.43 11.06 -14.86
C GLN A 39 4.53 9.83 -14.99
N THR A 40 4.77 8.81 -14.16
CA THR A 40 4.01 7.57 -14.16
C THR A 40 2.92 7.68 -13.10
N PRO A 41 1.67 7.32 -13.43
CA PRO A 41 0.58 7.35 -12.47
C PRO A 41 0.87 6.44 -11.27
N ASP A 42 0.68 6.98 -10.06
CA ASP A 42 0.95 6.31 -8.79
C ASP A 42 0.00 5.14 -8.50
N GLY A 43 -1.19 5.12 -9.08
CA GLY A 43 -2.19 4.06 -8.96
C GLY A 43 -1.69 2.71 -9.51
N PRO A 44 -1.26 2.62 -10.78
CA PRO A 44 -0.67 1.40 -11.34
C PRO A 44 0.61 0.94 -10.61
N ILE A 45 1.46 1.88 -10.19
CA ILE A 45 2.66 1.56 -9.40
C ILE A 45 2.26 0.97 -8.04
N GLY A 46 1.28 1.58 -7.38
CA GLY A 46 0.69 1.08 -6.14
C GLY A 46 0.09 -0.31 -6.33
N LEU A 47 -0.66 -0.54 -7.41
CA LEU A 47 -1.22 -1.85 -7.73
C LEU A 47 -0.14 -2.93 -7.89
N GLY A 48 0.94 -2.62 -8.62
CA GLY A 48 2.09 -3.51 -8.74
C GLY A 48 2.76 -3.80 -7.38
N SER A 49 2.88 -2.77 -6.53
CA SER A 49 3.41 -2.91 -5.18
C SER A 49 2.56 -3.84 -4.31
N TYR A 50 1.22 -3.73 -4.35
CA TYR A 50 0.33 -4.64 -3.63
C TYR A 50 0.35 -6.06 -4.21
N ALA A 51 0.52 -6.22 -5.53
CA ALA A 51 0.70 -7.53 -6.14
C ALA A 51 1.97 -8.22 -5.65
N ALA A 52 3.08 -7.48 -5.49
CA ALA A 52 4.30 -8.00 -4.87
C ALA A 52 4.08 -8.40 -3.40
N THR A 53 3.37 -7.57 -2.62
CA THR A 53 3.00 -7.89 -1.23
C THR A 53 2.13 -9.15 -1.16
N LEU A 54 1.16 -9.30 -2.07
CA LEU A 54 0.32 -10.51 -2.17
C LEU A 54 1.16 -11.75 -2.54
N GLY A 55 2.10 -11.61 -3.47
CA GLY A 55 3.02 -12.68 -3.83
C GLY A 55 3.85 -13.16 -2.64
N LEU A 56 4.47 -12.22 -1.90
CA LEU A 56 5.20 -12.52 -0.67
C LEU A 56 4.32 -13.21 0.38
N ALA A 57 3.07 -12.74 0.55
CA ALA A 57 2.12 -13.33 1.49
C ALA A 57 1.63 -14.73 1.09
N ALA A 58 1.65 -15.07 -0.21
CA ALA A 58 1.23 -16.36 -0.72
C ALA A 58 2.36 -17.42 -0.74
N MET A 59 3.62 -17.01 -0.69
CA MET A 59 4.77 -17.93 -0.76
C MET A 59 5.06 -18.67 0.56
N GLY A 60 5.74 -19.81 0.46
CA GLY A 60 6.37 -20.52 1.59
C GLY A 60 5.54 -21.59 2.30
N GLY A 61 4.22 -21.68 2.08
CA GLY A 61 3.40 -22.69 2.75
C GLY A 61 3.18 -22.42 4.25
N ARG A 62 2.70 -23.43 4.99
CA ARG A 62 2.23 -23.27 6.39
C ARG A 62 3.36 -23.03 7.39
N ASP A 63 4.51 -23.68 7.17
CA ASP A 63 5.65 -23.67 8.10
C ASP A 63 6.81 -22.80 7.59
N ARG A 64 6.50 -21.81 6.74
CA ARG A 64 7.49 -20.92 6.09
C ARG A 64 8.37 -20.12 7.03
N ALA A 65 7.94 -19.88 8.26
CA ALA A 65 8.78 -19.24 9.26
C ALA A 65 9.99 -20.09 9.67
N GLU A 66 9.89 -21.42 9.54
CA GLU A 66 10.94 -22.37 9.91
C GLU A 66 11.73 -22.82 8.66
N GLU A 67 11.03 -23.17 7.57
CA GLU A 67 11.65 -23.69 6.35
C GLU A 67 12.29 -22.59 5.48
N HIS A 68 11.67 -21.40 5.45
CA HIS A 68 12.06 -20.29 4.58
C HIS A 68 11.96 -18.93 5.30
N PRO A 69 12.70 -18.71 6.41
CA PRO A 69 12.55 -17.53 7.26
C PRO A 69 12.79 -16.20 6.55
N LEU A 70 13.49 -16.20 5.41
CA LEU A 70 13.69 -15.00 4.59
C LEU A 70 12.37 -14.47 3.98
N ILE A 71 11.39 -15.34 3.70
CA ILE A 71 10.12 -14.93 3.08
C ILE A 71 9.27 -14.10 4.06
N PRO A 72 8.97 -14.54 5.30
CA PRO A 72 8.26 -13.70 6.27
C PRO A 72 8.98 -12.41 6.63
N LEU A 73 10.32 -12.41 6.62
CA LEU A 73 11.09 -11.21 6.87
C LEU A 73 10.99 -10.20 5.73
N ALA A 74 11.08 -10.67 4.48
CA ALA A 74 10.87 -9.83 3.31
C ALA A 74 9.45 -9.26 3.28
N LEU A 75 8.44 -10.08 3.62
CA LEU A 75 7.05 -9.62 3.74
C LEU A 75 6.90 -8.54 4.81
N ALA A 76 7.47 -8.75 6.00
CA ALA A 76 7.40 -7.77 7.08
C ALA A 76 8.11 -6.46 6.74
N ALA A 77 9.29 -6.53 6.10
CA ALA A 77 10.00 -5.36 5.61
C ALA A 77 9.18 -4.59 4.55
N LYS A 78 8.56 -5.31 3.60
CA LYS A 78 7.71 -4.73 2.57
C LYS A 78 6.48 -4.05 3.15
N VAL A 79 5.78 -4.70 4.08
CA VAL A 79 4.61 -4.13 4.76
C VAL A 79 4.99 -2.89 5.57
N ALA A 80 6.14 -2.90 6.25
CA ALA A 80 6.64 -1.71 6.96
C ALA A 80 6.92 -0.54 5.99
N PHE A 81 7.56 -0.83 4.85
CA PHE A 81 7.80 0.17 3.81
C PHE A 81 6.49 0.74 3.23
N ASP A 82 5.52 -0.12 2.92
CA ASP A 82 4.22 0.29 2.40
C ASP A 82 3.46 1.17 3.42
N ALA A 83 3.51 0.83 4.71
CA ALA A 83 2.88 1.61 5.77
C ALA A 83 3.51 3.00 5.93
N LEU A 84 4.84 3.11 5.83
CA LEU A 84 5.54 4.41 5.87
C LEU A 84 5.16 5.28 4.66
N GLN A 85 5.13 4.69 3.46
CA GLN A 85 4.71 5.39 2.24
C GLN A 85 3.25 5.86 2.33
N ALA A 86 2.34 4.98 2.78
CA ALA A 86 0.93 5.31 2.95
C ALA A 86 0.73 6.43 3.98
N GLY A 87 1.49 6.41 5.09
CA GLY A 87 1.48 7.48 6.10
C GLY A 87 1.93 8.81 5.51
N LYS A 88 3.05 8.84 4.78
CA LYS A 88 3.54 10.06 4.11
C LYS A 88 2.52 10.63 3.14
N LEU A 89 1.94 9.79 2.27
CA LEU A 89 0.93 10.23 1.30
C LEU A 89 -0.32 10.78 1.99
N THR A 90 -0.75 10.16 3.08
CA THR A 90 -1.89 10.66 3.88
C THR A 90 -1.61 12.04 4.47
N VAL A 91 -0.39 12.27 4.97
CA VAL A 91 0.03 13.59 5.47
C VAL A 91 0.07 14.62 4.34
N ASP A 92 0.60 14.26 3.16
CA ASP A 92 0.65 15.16 2.00
C ASP A 92 -0.76 15.53 1.50
N GLN A 93 -1.72 14.59 1.49
CA GLN A 93 -3.13 14.86 1.17
C GLN A 93 -3.74 15.93 2.09
N ILE A 94 -3.52 15.81 3.39
CA ILE A 94 -4.05 16.74 4.40
C ILE A 94 -3.35 18.11 4.31
N THR A 95 -2.02 18.12 4.23
CA THR A 95 -1.21 19.34 4.39
C THR A 95 -1.07 20.14 3.10
N LYS A 96 -0.84 19.47 1.97
CA LYS A 96 -0.58 20.13 0.68
C LYS A 96 -1.84 20.29 -0.15
N HIS A 97 -2.63 19.22 -0.30
CA HIS A 97 -3.79 19.22 -1.19
C HIS A 97 -5.08 19.74 -0.53
N ARG A 98 -5.11 19.71 0.82
CA ARG A 98 -6.29 20.02 1.66
C ARG A 98 -7.54 19.28 1.18
N ALA A 99 -7.36 18.07 0.68
CA ALA A 99 -8.38 17.21 0.12
C ALA A 99 -8.03 15.76 0.48
N LEU A 100 -9.05 14.97 0.77
CA LEU A 100 -8.89 13.58 1.15
C LEU A 100 -9.38 12.67 0.03
N CYS A 101 -8.56 11.69 -0.34
CA CYS A 101 -8.97 10.65 -1.27
C CYS A 101 -9.56 9.47 -0.46
N SER A 102 -10.85 9.19 -0.67
CA SER A 102 -11.56 8.15 0.07
C SER A 102 -10.96 6.76 -0.16
N TYR A 103 -10.63 6.45 -1.42
CA TYR A 103 -9.96 5.21 -1.83
C TYR A 103 -8.56 5.06 -1.24
N CYS A 104 -7.83 6.16 -1.12
CA CYS A 104 -6.47 6.19 -0.61
C CYS A 104 -6.45 5.98 0.91
N LEU A 105 -7.41 6.57 1.64
CA LEU A 105 -7.59 6.33 3.07
C LEU A 105 -7.96 4.89 3.37
N VAL A 106 -8.84 4.28 2.58
CA VAL A 106 -9.18 2.85 2.72
C VAL A 106 -7.95 1.98 2.49
N ALA A 107 -7.17 2.25 1.44
CA ALA A 107 -5.96 1.51 1.15
C ALA A 107 -4.86 1.70 2.21
N ALA A 108 -4.69 2.93 2.72
CA ALA A 108 -3.78 3.23 3.81
C ALA A 108 -4.22 2.48 5.08
N GLY A 109 -5.50 2.54 5.43
CA GLY A 109 -6.06 1.81 6.58
C GLY A 109 -5.83 0.30 6.46
N ALA A 110 -6.08 -0.29 5.30
CA ALA A 110 -5.81 -1.70 5.04
C ALA A 110 -4.31 -2.04 5.17
N THR A 111 -3.42 -1.17 4.67
CA THR A 111 -1.96 -1.34 4.79
C THR A 111 -1.53 -1.30 6.25
N PHE A 112 -1.98 -0.32 7.03
CA PHE A 112 -1.67 -0.26 8.46
C PHE A 112 -2.20 -1.48 9.23
N ALA A 113 -3.37 -1.99 8.87
CA ALA A 113 -3.93 -3.21 9.46
C ALA A 113 -3.07 -4.46 9.20
N THR A 114 -2.30 -4.50 8.10
CA THR A 114 -1.42 -5.63 7.78
C THR A 114 -0.16 -5.68 8.66
N VAL A 115 0.28 -4.55 9.22
CA VAL A 115 1.48 -4.46 10.08
C VAL A 115 1.40 -5.41 11.29
N PRO A 116 0.37 -5.37 12.16
CA PRO A 116 0.30 -6.30 13.28
C PRO A 116 0.13 -7.77 12.86
N LEU A 117 -0.41 -8.03 11.67
CA LEU A 117 -0.64 -9.39 11.17
C LEU A 117 0.66 -10.11 10.78
N VAL A 118 1.65 -9.39 10.27
CA VAL A 118 2.93 -9.98 9.83
C VAL A 118 3.97 -10.12 10.96
N LEU A 119 3.77 -9.42 12.09
CA LEU A 119 4.74 -9.40 13.20
C LEU A 119 4.99 -10.76 13.88
N PRO A 120 3.98 -11.59 14.20
CA PRO A 120 4.20 -12.87 14.86
C PRO A 120 5.05 -13.81 14.00
N GLU A 121 4.76 -13.84 12.70
CA GLU A 121 5.45 -14.67 11.73
C GLU A 121 6.89 -14.21 11.50
N ALA A 122 7.12 -12.89 11.38
CA ALA A 122 8.46 -12.32 11.30
C ALA A 122 9.30 -12.60 12.55
N ARG A 123 8.70 -12.56 13.75
CA ARG A 123 9.40 -12.93 15.00
C ARG A 123 9.75 -14.41 15.06
N ALA A 124 8.90 -15.29 14.53
CA ALA A 124 9.20 -16.71 14.41
C ALA A 124 10.39 -16.94 13.46
N ALA A 125 10.35 -16.32 12.28
CA ALA A 125 11.44 -16.37 11.31
C ALA A 125 12.79 -15.84 11.85
N LEU A 126 12.77 -14.72 12.59
CA LEU A 126 13.97 -14.19 13.26
C LEU A 126 14.54 -15.14 14.31
N ARG A 127 13.69 -15.88 15.01
CA ARG A 127 14.14 -16.88 15.99
C ARG A 127 14.78 -18.08 15.28
N ALA A 128 14.15 -18.59 14.23
CA ALA A 128 14.68 -19.70 13.44
C ALA A 128 16.08 -19.39 12.88
N LEU A 129 16.30 -18.18 12.35
CA LEU A 129 17.62 -17.74 11.88
C LEU A 129 18.67 -17.56 12.98
N ARG A 130 18.27 -17.35 14.22
CA ARG A 130 19.20 -17.20 15.36
C ARG A 130 19.54 -18.53 16.02
N SER A 131 18.72 -19.56 15.80
CA SER A 131 18.89 -20.89 16.38
C SER A 131 19.58 -21.90 15.44
N GLY A 132 19.69 -21.59 14.15
CA GLY A 132 20.49 -22.34 13.17
C GLY A 132 21.89 -21.76 13.04
#